data_AF-A0A3D5U809-F1
#
_entry.id   AF-A0A3D5U809-F1
#
_cell.length_a   1.000
_cell.length_b   1.000
_cell.length_c   1.000
_cell.angle_alpha   90.00
_cell.angle_beta   90.00
_cell.angle_gamma   90.00
#
_symmetry.space_group_name_H-M   'P 1'
#
loop_
_entity.id
_entity.type
_entity.pdbx_description
1 polymer ?
#
loop_
_entity_poly.entity_id
_entity_poly.type
_entity_poly.pdbx_seq_one_letter_code
_entity_poly.pdbx_strand_id
1 'polypeptide(L)'
;MKQVEELRAQISQNAPKIMFLNIGTVAEYKARADFSSGFFQMAGYQVMGDMAFNTVQEAIMAAKDSGADAFCICSTDAKYEEIVAPLCKDLNPSILILAGYPADKVEEYKALGIDVFIHIRANAYDTLKDLARKLEVIQ
;
A
#
# COMPACT_ATOMS: atom_id res chain seq x y z
N MET A 1 20.46 4.09 12.29
CA MET A 1 19.72 5.12 13.05
C MET A 1 19.68 6.45 12.28
N LYS A 2 20.81 7.10 11.97
CA LYS A 2 20.85 8.38 11.23
C LYS A 2 20.11 8.35 9.87
N GLN A 3 20.34 7.33 9.05
CA GLN A 3 19.72 7.21 7.71
C GLN A 3 18.18 7.06 7.74
N VAL A 4 17.63 6.45 8.79
CA VAL A 4 16.17 6.25 8.93
C VAL A 4 15.49 7.57 9.30
N GLU A 5 16.09 8.33 10.22
CA GLU A 5 15.60 9.67 10.59
C GLU A 5 15.70 10.66 9.42
N GLU A 6 16.79 10.61 8.64
CA GLU A 6 16.93 11.43 7.43
C GLU A 6 15.86 11.11 6.39
N LEU A 7 15.61 9.82 6.12
CA LEU A 7 14.56 9.39 5.19
C LEU A 7 13.19 9.87 5.67
N ARG A 8 12.89 9.69 6.96
CA ARG A 8 11.64 10.16 7.56
C ARG A 8 11.47 11.67 7.41
N ALA A 9 12.52 12.45 7.68
CA ALA A 9 12.48 13.89 7.55
C ALA A 9 12.18 14.34 6.11
N GLN A 10 12.77 13.68 5.10
CA GLN A 10 12.51 13.96 3.69
C GLN A 10 11.07 13.64 3.29
N ILE A 11 10.56 12.46 3.67
CA ILE A 11 9.20 12.04 3.33
C ILE A 11 8.18 12.93 4.03
N SER A 12 8.39 13.25 5.32
CA SER A 12 7.48 14.11 6.09
C SER A 12 7.37 15.55 5.56
N GLN A 13 8.32 16.05 4.77
CA GLN A 13 8.20 17.37 4.15
C GLN A 13 7.07 17.44 3.10
N ASN A 14 6.92 16.39 2.31
CA ASN A 14 5.86 16.27 1.31
C ASN A 14 4.63 15.53 1.85
N ALA A 15 4.81 14.76 2.93
CA ALA A 15 3.79 14.00 3.64
C ALA A 15 2.85 13.21 2.69
N PRO A 16 3.41 12.41 1.76
CA PRO A 16 2.62 11.64 0.79
C PRO A 16 1.57 10.77 1.48
N LYS A 17 0.38 10.72 0.88
CA LYS A 17 -0.81 10.07 1.40
C LYS A 17 -0.96 8.67 0.81
N ILE A 18 -1.03 7.69 1.69
CA ILE A 18 -1.32 6.30 1.35
C ILE A 18 -2.72 5.98 1.86
N MET A 19 -3.63 5.70 0.93
CA MET A 19 -4.97 5.23 1.27
C MET A 19 -5.02 3.71 1.35
N PHE A 20 -5.67 3.18 2.38
CA PHE A 20 -5.86 1.73 2.50
C PHE A 20 -7.12 1.28 1.80
N LEU A 21 -6.98 0.28 0.97
CA LEU A 21 -8.09 -0.46 0.37
C LEU A 21 -8.34 -1.69 1.24
N ASN A 22 -8.98 -1.45 2.39
CA ASN A 22 -9.41 -2.48 3.33
C ASN A 22 -10.63 -3.20 2.75
N ILE A 23 -10.43 -4.38 2.14
CA ILE A 23 -11.52 -5.07 1.43
C ILE A 23 -11.89 -6.36 2.16
N GLY A 24 -13.16 -6.47 2.54
CA GLY A 24 -13.72 -7.57 3.30
C GLY A 24 -14.10 -7.21 4.74
N THR A 25 -14.32 -8.25 5.54
CA THR A 25 -14.64 -8.14 6.96
C THR A 25 -13.43 -7.65 7.76
N VAL A 26 -13.69 -7.06 8.93
CA VAL A 26 -12.64 -6.61 9.87
C VAL A 26 -11.62 -7.71 10.16
N ALA A 27 -12.06 -8.95 10.34
CA ALA A 27 -11.17 -10.09 10.60
C ALA A 27 -10.19 -10.36 9.44
N GLU A 28 -10.56 -10.04 8.21
CA GLU A 28 -9.75 -10.29 7.01
C GLU A 28 -8.69 -9.22 6.78
N TYR A 29 -9.02 -7.94 6.99
CA TYR A 29 -8.10 -6.84 6.67
C TYR A 29 -7.35 -6.26 7.87
N LYS A 30 -7.92 -6.29 9.09
CA LYS A 30 -7.44 -5.46 10.22
C LYS A 30 -5.98 -5.69 10.58
N ALA A 31 -5.54 -6.95 10.63
CA ALA A 31 -4.16 -7.27 10.96
C ALA A 31 -3.14 -6.66 9.97
N ARG A 32 -3.48 -6.68 8.68
CA ARG A 32 -2.64 -6.08 7.63
C ARG A 32 -2.75 -4.57 7.62
N ALA A 33 -3.93 -4.01 7.85
CA ALA A 33 -4.10 -2.56 7.96
C ALA A 33 -3.26 -2.00 9.13
N ASP A 34 -3.29 -2.65 10.30
CA ASP A 34 -2.52 -2.22 11.47
C ASP A 34 -1.02 -2.31 11.23
N PHE A 35 -0.55 -3.43 10.67
CA PHE A 35 0.84 -3.60 10.28
C PHE A 35 1.28 -2.51 9.30
N SER A 36 0.50 -2.31 8.24
CA SER A 36 0.79 -1.34 7.18
C SER A 36 0.83 0.09 7.71
N SER A 37 -0.10 0.43 8.61
CA SER A 37 -0.15 1.75 9.25
C SER A 37 1.17 2.07 9.96
N GLY A 38 1.63 1.18 10.85
CA GLY A 38 2.91 1.36 11.53
C GLY A 38 4.11 1.36 10.57
N PHE A 39 4.07 0.50 9.56
CA PHE A 39 5.13 0.38 8.54
C PHE A 39 5.33 1.68 7.75
N PHE A 40 4.25 2.35 7.36
CA PHE A 40 4.32 3.62 6.63
C PHE A 40 4.58 4.81 7.54
N GLN A 41 3.89 4.90 8.68
CA GLN A 41 3.99 6.04 9.59
C GLN A 41 5.40 6.22 10.16
N MET A 42 6.17 5.14 10.34
CA MET A 42 7.55 5.26 10.82
C MET A 42 8.48 5.99 9.85
N ALA A 43 8.17 6.00 8.55
CA ALA A 43 8.90 6.76 7.54
C ALA A 43 8.23 8.11 7.23
N GLY A 44 7.14 8.48 7.90
CA GLY A 44 6.55 9.81 7.77
C GLY A 44 5.50 9.97 6.66
N TYR A 45 5.00 8.87 6.09
CA TYR A 45 3.83 8.87 5.21
C TYR A 45 2.55 9.18 6.00
N GLN A 46 1.60 9.88 5.37
CA GLN A 46 0.24 10.04 5.90
C GLN A 46 -0.60 8.83 5.51
N VAL A 47 -1.34 8.26 6.46
CA VAL A 47 -2.18 7.07 6.22
C VAL A 47 -3.66 7.45 6.30
N MET A 48 -4.41 7.09 5.26
CA MET A 48 -5.88 7.21 5.19
C MET A 48 -6.48 5.79 5.25
N GLY A 49 -6.72 5.28 6.45
CA GLY A 49 -7.07 3.86 6.68
C GLY A 49 -8.36 3.62 7.46
N ASP A 50 -9.22 4.62 7.57
CA ASP A 50 -10.48 4.62 8.31
C ASP A 50 -11.64 3.97 7.55
N MET A 51 -11.56 3.88 6.24
CA MET A 51 -12.57 3.24 5.39
C MET A 51 -12.34 1.73 5.21
N ALA A 52 -13.43 1.01 4.99
CA ALA A 52 -13.43 -0.38 4.55
C ALA A 52 -14.54 -0.61 3.53
N PHE A 53 -14.33 -1.58 2.65
CA PHE A 53 -15.13 -1.80 1.46
C PHE A 53 -15.61 -3.24 1.40
N ASN A 54 -16.87 -3.43 1.01
CA ASN A 54 -17.43 -4.76 0.80
C ASN A 54 -17.12 -5.27 -0.60
N THR A 55 -16.94 -4.36 -1.56
CA THR A 55 -16.66 -4.70 -2.96
C THR A 55 -15.44 -3.97 -3.52
N VAL A 56 -14.85 -4.55 -4.56
CA VAL A 56 -13.74 -3.94 -5.30
C VAL A 56 -14.15 -2.62 -5.94
N GLN A 57 -15.39 -2.53 -6.45
CA GLN A 57 -15.89 -1.33 -7.12
C GLN A 57 -16.03 -0.14 -6.15
N GLU A 58 -16.53 -0.38 -4.93
CA GLU A 58 -16.57 0.65 -3.88
C GLU A 58 -15.16 1.17 -3.56
N ALA A 59 -14.19 0.27 -3.44
CA ALA A 59 -12.80 0.63 -3.17
C ALA A 59 -12.20 1.48 -4.32
N ILE A 60 -12.48 1.12 -5.58
CA ILE A 60 -12.00 1.87 -6.75
C ILE A 60 -12.59 3.28 -6.79
N MET A 61 -13.89 3.42 -6.54
CA MET A 61 -14.55 4.72 -6.53
C MET A 61 -13.94 5.62 -5.44
N ALA A 62 -13.84 5.10 -4.21
CA ALA A 62 -13.25 5.83 -3.11
C ALA A 62 -11.78 6.20 -3.37
N ALA A 63 -11.00 5.29 -3.98
CA ALA A 63 -9.61 5.55 -4.36
C ALA A 63 -9.50 6.72 -5.34
N LYS A 64 -10.34 6.74 -6.39
CA LYS A 64 -10.36 7.80 -7.42
C LYS A 64 -10.73 9.18 -6.86
N ASP A 65 -11.57 9.22 -5.82
CA ASP A 65 -12.02 10.47 -5.20
C ASP A 65 -11.13 10.92 -4.02
N SER A 66 -10.18 10.09 -3.58
CA SER A 66 -9.43 10.30 -2.33
C SER A 66 -8.36 11.40 -2.38
N GLY A 67 -7.78 11.65 -3.55
CA GLY A 67 -6.57 12.46 -3.68
C GLY A 67 -5.35 11.87 -2.96
N ALA A 68 -5.31 10.54 -2.77
CA ALA A 68 -4.13 9.84 -2.26
C ALA A 68 -3.07 9.63 -3.36
N ASP A 69 -1.81 9.55 -2.95
CA ASP A 69 -0.66 9.40 -3.85
C ASP A 69 -0.36 7.92 -4.16
N ALA A 70 -0.73 7.02 -3.24
CA ALA A 70 -0.64 5.57 -3.42
C ALA A 70 -1.77 4.83 -2.69
N PHE A 71 -1.99 3.56 -3.07
CA PHE A 71 -3.02 2.72 -2.49
C PHE A 71 -2.45 1.40 -1.96
N CYS A 72 -2.75 1.07 -0.70
CA CYS A 72 -2.30 -0.17 -0.05
C CYS A 72 -3.46 -1.15 0.15
N ILE A 73 -3.41 -2.30 -0.53
CA ILE A 73 -4.45 -3.32 -0.51
C ILE A 73 -4.30 -4.20 0.73
N CYS A 74 -5.28 -4.15 1.63
CA CYS A 74 -5.31 -4.90 2.87
C CYS A 74 -6.46 -5.92 2.85
N SER A 75 -6.15 -7.20 2.71
CA SER A 75 -7.12 -8.32 2.81
C SER A 75 -6.40 -9.65 3.05
N THR A 76 -7.05 -10.81 2.98
CA THR A 76 -6.39 -12.12 3.09
C THR A 76 -5.68 -12.54 1.80
N ASP A 77 -4.70 -13.44 1.90
CA ASP A 77 -4.02 -13.98 0.71
C ASP A 77 -5.03 -14.68 -0.20
N ALA A 78 -6.01 -15.39 0.40
CA ALA A 78 -7.10 -16.02 -0.34
C ALA A 78 -7.95 -15.00 -1.15
N LYS A 79 -8.18 -13.79 -0.62
CA LYS A 79 -8.94 -12.76 -1.33
C LYS A 79 -8.13 -12.05 -2.41
N TYR A 80 -6.80 -12.06 -2.34
CA TYR A 80 -5.97 -11.36 -3.32
C TYR A 80 -6.14 -11.87 -4.74
N GLU A 81 -6.44 -13.16 -4.93
CA GLU A 81 -6.74 -13.74 -6.24
C GLU A 81 -7.95 -13.07 -6.92
N GLU A 82 -8.92 -12.62 -6.14
CA GLU A 82 -10.15 -12.01 -6.66
C GLU A 82 -10.04 -10.49 -6.81
N ILE A 83 -9.26 -9.84 -5.94
CA ILE A 83 -9.28 -8.36 -5.83
C ILE A 83 -8.08 -7.68 -6.50
N VAL A 84 -6.92 -8.32 -6.62
CA VAL A 84 -5.69 -7.65 -7.12
C VAL A 84 -5.82 -7.26 -8.58
N ALA A 85 -6.19 -8.20 -9.46
CA ALA A 85 -6.31 -7.95 -10.90
C ALA A 85 -7.27 -6.79 -11.25
N PRO A 86 -8.52 -6.75 -10.74
CA PRO A 86 -9.43 -5.63 -11.03
C PRO A 86 -8.95 -4.30 -10.44
N LEU A 87 -8.35 -4.29 -9.24
CA LEU A 87 -7.79 -3.07 -8.66
C LEU A 87 -6.65 -2.52 -9.50
N CYS A 88 -5.71 -3.36 -9.93
CA CYS A 88 -4.58 -2.92 -10.75
C CYS A 88 -5.03 -2.36 -12.09
N LYS A 89 -6.02 -3.01 -12.71
CA LYS A 89 -6.60 -2.55 -13.97
C LYS A 89 -7.21 -1.15 -13.86
N ASP A 90 -8.03 -0.92 -12.85
CA ASP A 90 -8.86 0.30 -12.77
C ASP A 90 -8.20 1.48 -12.04
N LEU A 91 -7.11 1.22 -11.30
CA LEU A 91 -6.31 2.24 -10.61
C LEU A 91 -5.00 2.57 -11.32
N ASN A 92 -4.63 1.90 -12.40
CA ASN A 92 -3.49 2.29 -13.22
C ASN A 92 -3.66 3.75 -13.74
N PRO A 93 -2.63 4.61 -13.66
CA PRO A 93 -1.23 4.33 -13.34
C PRO A 93 -0.81 4.64 -11.89
N SER A 94 -1.72 4.62 -10.92
CA SER A 94 -1.39 4.87 -9.50
C SER A 94 -0.44 3.81 -8.92
N ILE A 95 0.36 4.21 -7.95
CA ILE A 95 1.25 3.29 -7.23
C ILE A 95 0.43 2.35 -6.33
N LEU A 96 0.59 1.05 -6.54
CA LEU A 96 -0.15 0.02 -5.81
C LEU A 96 0.75 -0.81 -4.91
N ILE A 97 0.34 -0.95 -3.66
CA ILE A 97 1.06 -1.66 -2.61
C ILE A 97 0.21 -2.84 -2.16
N LEU A 98 0.82 -4.03 -2.05
CA LEU A 98 0.17 -5.21 -1.48
C LEU A 98 0.68 -5.46 -0.05
N ALA A 99 -0.24 -5.49 0.92
CA ALA A 99 0.08 -5.83 2.31
C ALA A 99 0.21 -7.35 2.53
N GLY A 100 1.16 -7.98 1.85
CA GLY A 100 1.40 -9.41 1.94
C GLY A 100 2.47 -9.84 0.95
N TYR A 101 2.81 -11.13 0.98
CA TYR A 101 3.78 -11.69 0.05
C TYR A 101 3.39 -13.14 -0.32
N PRO A 102 2.34 -13.32 -1.17
CA PRO A 102 1.96 -14.63 -1.67
C PRO A 102 3.03 -15.10 -2.67
N ALA A 103 3.98 -15.89 -2.18
CA ALA A 103 5.27 -16.15 -2.84
C ALA A 103 5.15 -16.72 -4.26
N ASP A 104 4.11 -17.51 -4.53
CA ASP A 104 3.77 -18.12 -5.82
C ASP A 104 3.09 -17.14 -6.80
N LYS A 105 2.59 -16.00 -6.30
CA LYS A 105 1.84 -14.99 -7.06
C LYS A 105 2.58 -13.67 -7.25
N VAL A 106 3.76 -13.50 -6.67
CA VAL A 106 4.51 -12.22 -6.70
C VAL A 106 4.74 -11.73 -8.13
N GLU A 107 5.27 -12.58 -9.01
CA GLU A 107 5.57 -12.17 -10.38
C GLU A 107 4.30 -11.91 -11.21
N GLU A 108 3.23 -12.67 -10.95
CA GLU A 108 1.90 -12.43 -11.52
C GLU A 108 1.36 -11.06 -11.10
N TYR A 109 1.40 -10.75 -9.81
CA TYR A 109 0.86 -9.50 -9.27
C TYR A 109 1.70 -8.28 -9.67
N LYS A 110 3.03 -8.42 -9.79
CA LYS A 110 3.87 -7.39 -10.40
C LYS A 110 3.47 -7.11 -11.85
N ALA A 111 3.26 -8.16 -12.64
CA ALA A 111 2.85 -8.02 -14.04
C ALA A 111 1.46 -7.38 -14.20
N LEU A 112 0.58 -7.56 -13.22
CA LEU A 112 -0.73 -6.91 -13.17
C LEU A 112 -0.65 -5.42 -12.81
N GLY A 113 0.37 -5.00 -12.06
CA GLY A 113 0.57 -3.60 -11.67
C GLY A 113 0.83 -3.36 -10.19
N ILE A 114 1.12 -4.37 -9.37
CA ILE A 114 1.60 -4.16 -7.99
C ILE A 114 3.05 -3.69 -8.02
N ASP A 115 3.29 -2.50 -7.48
CA ASP A 115 4.61 -1.88 -7.40
C ASP A 115 5.45 -2.37 -6.22
N VAL A 116 4.80 -2.52 -5.06
CA VAL A 116 5.48 -2.71 -3.78
C VAL A 116 4.75 -3.77 -2.95
N PHE A 117 5.52 -4.61 -2.27
CA PHE A 117 5.00 -5.58 -1.32
C PHE A 117 5.54 -5.26 0.08
N ILE A 118 4.67 -5.25 1.09
CA ILE A 118 5.07 -5.06 2.49
C ILE A 118 4.70 -6.28 3.31
N HIS A 119 5.62 -6.75 4.15
CA HIS A 119 5.45 -7.91 5.00
C HIS A 119 6.48 -7.92 6.13
N ILE A 120 6.30 -8.77 7.14
CA ILE A 120 7.14 -8.83 8.34
C ILE A 120 8.64 -9.13 8.10
N ARG A 121 8.98 -9.65 6.91
CA ARG A 121 10.36 -9.95 6.51
C ARG A 121 10.94 -8.93 5.52
N ALA A 122 10.18 -7.91 5.12
CA ALA A 122 10.65 -6.88 4.21
C ALA A 122 11.71 -6.02 4.91
N ASN A 123 12.77 -5.62 4.18
CA ASN A 123 13.66 -4.58 4.68
C ASN A 123 12.93 -3.24 4.60
N ALA A 124 12.39 -2.81 5.74
CA ALA A 124 11.51 -1.65 5.75
C ALA A 124 12.18 -0.35 5.29
N TYR A 125 13.48 -0.17 5.56
CA TYR A 125 14.20 1.01 5.08
C TYR A 125 14.24 1.04 3.55
N ASP A 126 14.66 -0.06 2.93
CA ASP A 126 14.78 -0.13 1.47
C ASP A 126 13.41 -0.03 0.80
N THR A 127 12.39 -0.71 1.34
CA THR A 127 11.02 -0.68 0.80
C THR A 127 10.41 0.72 0.88
N LEU A 128 10.54 1.42 2.02
CA LEU A 128 9.97 2.77 2.18
C LEU A 128 10.72 3.82 1.38
N LYS A 129 12.03 3.62 1.16
CA LYS A 129 12.84 4.45 0.29
C LYS A 129 12.49 4.25 -1.19
N ASP A 130 12.27 3.01 -1.62
CA ASP A 130 11.84 2.70 -2.98
C ASP A 130 10.46 3.31 -3.26
N LEU A 131 9.51 3.16 -2.32
CA LEU A 131 8.20 3.80 -2.42
C LEU A 131 8.32 5.33 -2.54
N ALA A 132 9.20 5.96 -1.77
CA ALA A 132 9.40 7.42 -1.83
C ALA A 132 9.95 7.87 -3.19
N ARG A 133 10.80 7.06 -3.83
CA ARG A 133 11.30 7.32 -5.19
C ARG A 133 10.24 7.15 -6.26
N LYS A 134 9.43 6.09 -6.15
CA LYS A 134 8.28 5.86 -7.04
C LYS A 134 7.27 6.99 -6.98
N LEU A 135 7.10 7.60 -5.80
CA LEU A 135 6.28 8.78 -5.57
C LEU A 135 7.01 10.11 -5.84
N GLU A 136 8.24 10.05 -6.38
CA GLU A 136 9.06 11.22 -6.72
C GLU A 136 9.33 12.19 -5.55
N VAL A 137 9.21 11.71 -4.31
CA VAL A 137 9.44 12.48 -3.08
C VAL A 137 10.95 12.66 -2.84
N ILE A 138 11.75 11.69 -3.28
CA ILE A 138 13.22 11.69 -3.16
C ILE A 138 13.85 11.14 -4.45
N GLN A 139 15.13 11.46 -4.67
CA GLN A 139 15.93 11.00 -5.83
C GLN A 139 16.67 9.67 -5.57
#